data_AF-A0A6L8MT64-F1
#
_entry.id   AF-A0A6L8MT64-F1
#
_cell.length_a   1.000
_cell.length_b   1.000
_cell.length_c   1.000
_cell.angle_alpha   90.00
_cell.angle_beta   90.00
_cell.angle_gamma   90.00
#
_symmetry.space_group_name_H-M   'P 1'
#
loop_
_entity.id
_entity.type
_entity.pdbx_description
1 polymer ?
#
loop_
_entity_poly.entity_id
_entity_poly.type
_entity_poly.pdbx_seq_one_letter_code
_entity_poly.pdbx_strand_id
1 'polypeptide(L)'
;MEKKLLTPKALAELLGLAEQTIYNRHSTGGDLPQAIKLGRRLRFHPADVDSWLECQRKPAVPPVLSPHSAPSARRPGRPTNEEQIAVRLSL
;
A
#
# COMPACT_ATOMS: atom_id res chain seq x y z
N MET A 1 7.51 -29.30 -5.23
CA MET A 1 6.43 -28.29 -5.27
C MET A 1 6.99 -27.04 -5.90
N GLU A 2 6.65 -26.76 -7.16
CA GLU A 2 7.20 -25.65 -7.94
C GLU A 2 6.71 -24.31 -7.36
N LYS A 3 7.59 -23.56 -6.69
CA LYS A 3 7.25 -22.25 -6.10
C LYS A 3 7.23 -21.20 -7.20
N LYS A 4 6.08 -21.05 -7.86
CA LYS A 4 5.89 -20.07 -8.93
C LYS A 4 5.86 -18.65 -8.35
N LEU A 5 6.75 -17.80 -8.84
CA LEU A 5 6.77 -16.38 -8.46
C LEU A 5 5.57 -15.66 -9.06
N LEU A 6 4.82 -14.96 -8.21
CA LEU A 6 3.69 -14.12 -8.57
C LEU A 6 4.19 -12.94 -9.41
N THR A 7 3.41 -12.60 -10.44
CA THR A 7 3.59 -11.39 -11.22
C THR A 7 2.86 -10.22 -10.54
N PRO A 8 3.22 -8.96 -10.85
CA PRO A 8 2.47 -7.80 -10.38
C PRO A 8 0.97 -7.88 -10.73
N LYS A 9 0.63 -8.44 -11.90
CA LYS A 9 -0.76 -8.74 -12.27
C LYS A 9 -1.45 -9.67 -11.26
N ALA A 10 -0.84 -10.83 -10.99
CA ALA A 10 -1.40 -11.81 -10.07
C ALA A 10 -1.51 -11.28 -8.64
N LEU A 11 -0.53 -10.47 -8.21
CA LEU A 11 -0.59 -9.78 -6.93
C LEU A 11 -1.73 -8.77 -6.89
N ALA A 12 -1.93 -8.02 -7.97
CA ALA A 12 -3.01 -7.06 -8.08
C ALA A 12 -4.39 -7.74 -7.99
N GLU A 13 -4.57 -8.86 -8.69
CA GLU A 13 -5.79 -9.68 -8.62
C GLU A 13 -6.03 -10.23 -7.21
N LEU A 14 -4.98 -10.69 -6.52
CA LEU A 14 -5.07 -11.21 -5.16
C LEU A 14 -5.44 -10.14 -4.14
N LEU A 15 -4.86 -8.93 -4.27
CA LEU A 15 -5.12 -7.81 -3.37
C LEU A 15 -6.38 -7.00 -3.75
N GLY A 16 -7.00 -7.28 -4.90
CA GLY A 16 -8.09 -6.46 -5.45
C GLY A 16 -7.66 -5.04 -5.84
N LEU A 17 -6.39 -4.85 -6.21
CA LEU A 17 -5.82 -3.58 -6.64
C LEU A 17 -5.61 -3.54 -8.15
N ALA A 18 -5.40 -2.35 -8.72
CA ALA A 18 -4.96 -2.23 -10.11
C ALA A 18 -3.46 -2.55 -10.23
N GLU A 19 -3.05 -3.18 -11.33
CA GLU A 19 -1.63 -3.48 -11.59
C GLU A 19 -0.76 -2.21 -11.55
N GLN A 20 -1.27 -1.10 -12.07
CA GLN A 20 -0.58 0.19 -12.01
C GLN A 20 -0.35 0.68 -10.58
N THR A 21 -1.28 0.40 -9.65
CA THR A 21 -1.12 0.74 -8.23
C THR A 21 0.06 -0.01 -7.61
N ILE A 22 0.30 -1.26 -8.02
CA ILE A 22 1.45 -2.04 -7.58
C ILE A 22 2.76 -1.36 -8.01
N TYR A 23 2.87 -0.95 -9.27
CA TYR A 23 4.05 -0.23 -9.77
C TYR A 23 4.26 1.13 -9.10
N ASN A 24 3.19 1.89 -8.88
CA ASN A 24 3.26 3.19 -8.21
C ASN A 24 3.75 3.04 -6.77
N ARG A 25 3.15 2.11 -6.00
CA ARG A 25 3.55 1.83 -4.62
C ARG A 25 4.98 1.33 -4.53
N HIS A 26 5.41 0.45 -5.44
CA HIS A 26 6.80 -0.01 -5.48
C HIS A 26 7.77 1.15 -5.73
N SER A 27 7.45 2.08 -6.65
CA SER A 27 8.30 3.24 -6.94
C SER A 27 8.35 4.27 -5.81
N THR A 28 7.27 4.43 -5.05
CA THR A 28 7.20 5.36 -3.90
C THR A 28 7.73 4.74 -2.59
N GLY A 29 8.11 3.45 -2.60
CA GLY A 29 8.50 2.73 -1.39
C GLY A 29 7.33 2.49 -0.42
N GLY A 30 6.12 2.40 -0.98
CA GLY A 30 4.87 2.25 -0.23
C GLY A 30 4.59 0.83 0.25
N ASP A 31 3.36 0.66 0.72
CA ASP A 31 2.86 -0.55 1.37
C ASP A 31 2.68 -1.71 0.36
N LEU A 32 3.75 -2.50 0.20
CA LEU A 32 3.83 -3.64 -0.73
C LEU A 32 4.73 -4.76 -0.15
N PRO A 33 4.49 -6.04 -0.48
CA PRO A 33 5.31 -7.14 0.00
C PRO A 33 6.67 -7.16 -0.70
N GLN A 34 7.61 -7.94 -0.17
CA GLN A 34 8.98 -8.00 -0.65
C GLN A 34 9.04 -8.34 -2.15
N ALA A 35 9.51 -7.36 -2.93
CA ALA A 35 9.61 -7.46 -4.38
C ALA A 35 11.00 -7.99 -4.79
N ILE A 36 11.01 -9.04 -5.59
CA ILE A 36 12.21 -9.55 -6.24
C ILE A 36 12.29 -8.90 -7.62
N LYS A 37 13.29 -8.05 -7.81
CA LYS A 37 13.54 -7.38 -9.09
C LYS A 37 14.34 -8.30 -10.01
N LEU A 38 13.69 -8.87 -11.03
CA LEU A 38 14.31 -9.67 -12.07
C LEU A 38 14.45 -8.82 -13.34
N GLY A 39 15.54 -8.06 -13.40
CA GLY A 39 15.80 -7.08 -14.47
C GLY A 39 14.75 -5.97 -14.46
N ARG A 40 13.91 -5.92 -15.52
CA ARG A 40 12.80 -4.96 -15.64
C ARG A 40 11.47 -5.46 -15.06
N ARG A 41 11.41 -6.73 -14.65
CA ARG A 41 10.18 -7.37 -14.16
C ARG A 41 10.20 -7.48 -12.66
N LEU A 42 9.05 -7.17 -12.06
CA LEU A 42 8.81 -7.38 -10.64
C LEU A 42 8.25 -8.79 -10.43
N ARG A 43 8.72 -9.47 -9.38
CA ARG A 43 8.22 -10.77 -8.97
C ARG A 43 8.03 -10.80 -7.47
N PHE A 44 6.99 -11.50 -7.04
CA PHE A 44 6.67 -11.64 -5.62
C PHE A 44 6.67 -13.11 -5.27
N HIS A 45 7.29 -13.43 -4.15
CA HIS A 45 7.27 -14.77 -3.66
C HIS A 45 6.01 -14.93 -2.78
N PRO A 46 5.18 -15.96 -2.99
CA PRO A 46 3.87 -16.05 -2.34
C PRO A 46 3.96 -16.10 -0.82
N ALA A 47 5.01 -16.70 -0.26
CA ALA A 47 5.24 -16.74 1.19
C ALA A 47 5.50 -15.34 1.79
N ASP A 48 6.19 -14.47 1.06
CA ASP A 48 6.45 -13.09 1.49
C ASP A 48 5.20 -12.22 1.40
N VAL A 49 4.33 -12.47 0.42
CA VAL A 49 3.01 -11.82 0.32
C VAL A 49 2.15 -12.20 1.52
N ASP A 50 2.11 -13.49 1.85
CA ASP A 50 1.38 -14.01 3.00
C ASP A 50 1.90 -13.43 4.32
N SER A 51 3.21 -13.49 4.55
CA SER A 51 3.85 -12.92 5.75
C SER A 51 3.61 -11.42 5.87
N TRP A 52 3.58 -10.70 4.75
CA TRP A 52 3.24 -9.28 4.73
C TRP A 52 1.77 -9.03 5.06
N LEU A 53 0.84 -9.83 4.54
CA LEU A 53 -0.58 -9.76 4.90
C LEU A 53 -0.79 -10.04 6.39
N GLU A 54 -0.07 -11.00 6.95
CA GLU A 54 -0.09 -11.30 8.39
C GLU A 54 0.44 -10.13 9.22
N CYS A 55 1.53 -9.47 8.81
CA CYS A 55 2.02 -8.26 9.45
C CYS A 55 1.01 -7.08 9.39
N GLN A 56 0.27 -6.95 8.28
CA GLN A 56 -0.78 -5.93 8.13
C GLN A 56 -2.02 -6.21 8.96
N ARG A 57 -2.29 -7.50 9.20
CA ARG A 57 -3.33 -7.95 10.12
C ARG A 57 -2.84 -7.64 11.53
N LYS A 58 -2.99 -6.38 11.96
CA LYS A 58 -2.74 -5.94 13.35
C LYS A 58 -3.16 -7.07 14.28
N PRO A 59 -2.28 -7.61 15.14
CA PRO A 59 -2.77 -8.47 16.19
C PRO A 59 -3.80 -7.63 16.94
N ALA A 60 -5.01 -8.13 17.05
CA ALA A 60 -6.02 -7.59 17.93
C ALA A 60 -5.47 -7.77 19.36
N VAL A 61 -4.53 -6.92 19.76
CA VAL A 61 -4.14 -6.76 21.14
C VAL A 61 -5.39 -6.21 21.80
N PRO A 62 -6.06 -6.95 22.72
CA PRO A 62 -7.15 -6.39 23.48
C PRO A 62 -6.62 -5.12 24.18
N PRO A 63 -7.40 -4.04 24.22
CA PRO A 63 -6.92 -2.75 24.71
C PRO A 63 -6.55 -2.88 26.18
N VAL A 64 -5.27 -3.11 26.46
CA VAL A 64 -4.72 -2.83 27.78
C VAL A 64 -4.76 -1.31 27.93
N LEU A 65 -5.56 -0.88 28.89
CA LEU A 65 -5.88 0.48 29.26
C LEU A 65 -4.60 1.34 29.36
N SER A 66 -4.36 2.19 28.37
CA SER A 66 -3.40 3.29 28.46
C SER A 66 -4.17 4.62 28.47
N PRO A 67 -4.37 5.26 29.63
CA PRO A 67 -5.05 6.55 29.72
C PRO A 67 -4.08 7.72 29.48
N HIS A 68 -3.46 7.81 28.30
CA HIS A 68 -2.84 9.05 27.77
C HIS A 68 -2.36 8.78 26.32
N SER A 69 -2.85 9.46 25.28
CA SER A 69 -2.58 10.88 25.03
C SER A 69 -3.50 11.41 23.92
N ALA A 70 -4.14 12.54 24.22
CA ALA A 70 -4.66 13.64 23.39
C ALA A 70 -5.32 13.39 22.01
N PRO A 71 -6.45 14.09 21.70
CA PRO A 71 -7.05 14.07 20.38
C PRO A 71 -6.13 14.76 19.36
N SER A 72 -5.67 14.02 18.36
CA SER A 72 -4.99 14.58 17.19
C SER A 72 -5.94 15.56 16.49
N ALA A 73 -5.66 16.85 16.59
CA ALA A 73 -6.41 17.91 15.95
C ALA A 73 -6.58 17.58 14.46
N ARG A 74 -7.84 17.60 13.98
CA ARG A 74 -8.18 17.46 12.57
C ARG A 74 -7.41 18.50 11.77
N ARG A 75 -6.36 18.05 11.06
CA ARG A 75 -5.74 18.86 10.02
C ARG A 75 -6.78 19.08 8.93
N PRO A 76 -6.94 20.31 8.40
CA PRO A 76 -7.78 20.55 7.23
C PRO A 76 -7.39 19.57 6.12
N GLY A 77 -8.40 18.96 5.49
CA GLY A 77 -8.20 17.95 4.46
C GLY A 77 -7.34 18.46 3.31
N ARG A 78 -6.61 17.55 2.68
CA ARG A 78 -5.93 17.77 1.41
C ARG A 78 -6.97 18.28 0.39
N PRO A 79 -6.75 19.43 -0.27
CA PRO A 79 -7.70 19.91 -1.29
C PRO A 79 -7.83 18.88 -2.40
N THR A 80 -9.08 18.60 -2.77
CA THR A 80 -9.47 17.65 -3.82
C THR A 80 -8.99 18.16 -5.18
N ASN A 81 -8.73 17.25 -6.14
CA ASN A 81 -8.24 17.56 -7.50
C ASN A 81 -9.03 18.67 -8.22
N GLU A 82 -10.31 18.86 -7.90
CA GLU A 82 -11.19 19.89 -8.46
C GLU A 82 -10.72 21.31 -8.10
N GLU A 83 -10.14 21.49 -6.91
CA GLU A 83 -9.64 22.76 -6.41
C GLU A 83 -8.28 23.14 -7.03
N GLN A 84 -7.52 22.16 -7.53
CA GLN A 84 -6.26 22.41 -8.24
C GLN A 84 -6.46 22.95 -9.67
N ILE A 85 -7.64 22.74 -10.27
CA ILE A 85 -7.94 23.18 -11.64
C ILE A 85 -8.36 24.66 -11.67
N ALA A 86 -9.06 25.15 -10.63
CA ALA A 86 -9.52 26.53 -10.54
C ALA A 86 -8.37 27.56 -10.40
N VAL A 87 -7.24 27.18 -9.78
CA VAL A 87 -6.06 28.05 -9.62
C VAL A 87 -5.36 28.33 -10.96
N ARG A 88 -5.51 27.46 -11.96
CA ARG A 88 -4.76 27.53 -13.23
C ARG A 88 -5.41 28.37 -14.32
N LEU A 89 -6.64 28.85 -14.09
CA LEU A 89 -7.41 29.68 -15.03
C LEU A 89 -7.49 31.16 -14.62
N SER A 90 -6.79 31.54 -13.56
CA SER A 90 -6.68 32.93 -13.09
C SER A 90 -5.30 33.50 -13.40
N LEU A 91 -5.02 33.69 -14.69
CA LEU A 91 -3.99 34.61 -15.21
C LEU A 91 -4.29 34.95 -16.67
#